data_AF-A0A4Q6X7K6-F1
#
_entry.id   AF-A0A4Q6X7K6-F1
#
_cell.length_a   1.000
_cell.length_b   1.000
_cell.length_c   1.000
_cell.angle_alpha   90.00
_cell.angle_beta   90.00
_cell.angle_gamma   90.00
#
_symmetry.space_group_name_H-M   'P 1'
#
loop_
_entity.id
_entity.type
_entity.pdbx_description
1 polymer ?
#
loop_
_entity_poly.entity_id
_entity_poly.type
_entity_poly.pdbx_seq_one_letter_code
_entity_poly.pdbx_strand_id
1 'polypeptide(L)' 'KKLAGIKSKEYQGSGYNQLRFDDTTGQISAQLQSSHAASQLNLGKLSHPKAQAESEDRGEGFELRTDQWGA' A
#
# COMPACT_ATOMS: atom_id res chain seq x y z
N LYS A 1 -13.64 -11.52 3.70
CA LYS A 1 -13.40 -10.11 4.09
C LYS A 1 -12.65 -9.48 2.92
N LYS A 2 -13.15 -8.40 2.29
CA LYS A 2 -12.57 -7.89 1.03
C LYS A 2 -11.24 -7.13 1.24
N LEU A 3 -11.07 -6.54 2.43
CA LEU A 3 -9.86 -5.82 2.82
C LEU A 3 -9.33 -6.39 4.14
N ALA A 4 -8.03 -6.67 4.20
CA ALA A 4 -7.34 -7.19 5.38
C ALA A 4 -5.93 -6.58 5.50
N GLY A 5 -5.33 -6.65 6.69
CA GLY A 5 -3.99 -6.10 6.90
C GLY A 5 -3.53 -6.07 8.35
N ILE A 6 -2.28 -5.66 8.53
CA ILE A 6 -1.62 -5.46 9.81
C ILE A 6 -0.95 -4.09 9.77
N LYS A 7 -1.06 -3.32 10.85
CA LYS A 7 -0.34 -2.06 11.04
C LYS A 7 0.43 -2.12 12.35
N SER A 8 1.73 -1.91 12.29
CA SER A 8 2.57 -1.79 13.49
C SER A 8 2.65 -0.33 13.95
N LYS A 9 3.22 -0.11 15.13
CA LYS A 9 3.68 1.20 15.57
C LYS A 9 5.18 1.10 15.82
N GLU A 10 5.91 2.13 15.43
CA GLU A 10 7.32 2.25 15.77
C GLU A 10 7.51 2.25 17.30
N TYR A 11 8.49 1.50 17.79
CA TYR A 11 8.80 1.46 19.21
C TYR A 11 9.43 2.79 19.65
N GLN A 12 8.84 3.44 20.66
CA GLN A 12 9.26 4.75 21.15
C GLN A 12 9.31 5.87 20.07
N GLY A 13 8.62 5.68 18.95
CA GLY A 13 8.57 6.63 17.85
C GLY A 13 7.14 6.93 17.38
N SER A 14 7.06 7.71 16.30
CA SER A 14 5.79 8.13 15.68
C SER A 14 5.50 7.41 14.36
N GLY A 15 6.45 6.62 13.85
CA GLY A 15 6.32 5.88 12.61
C GLY A 15 5.45 4.62 12.71
N TYR A 16 5.26 3.98 11.57
CA TYR A 16 4.57 2.70 11.44
C TYR A 16 4.99 1.97 10.17
N ASN A 17 4.78 0.65 10.16
CA ASN A 17 4.69 -0.14 8.95
C ASN A 17 3.27 -0.66 8.78
N GLN A 18 2.85 -0.87 7.53
CA GLN A 18 1.53 -1.39 7.20
C GLN A 18 1.65 -2.41 6.07
N LEU A 19 0.96 -3.53 6.24
CA LEU A 19 0.67 -4.51 5.20
C LEU A 19 -0.84 -4.51 4.94
N ARG A 20 -1.26 -4.35 3.68
CA ARG A 20 -2.68 -4.37 3.27
C ARG A 20 -2.87 -5.35 2.10
N PHE A 21 -3.98 -6.07 2.14
CA PHE A 21 -4.50 -6.90 1.05
C PHE A 21 -5.89 -6.42 0.65
N ASP A 22 -6.13 -6.28 -0.66
CA ASP A 22 -7.46 -6.13 -1.26
C ASP A 22 -7.75 -7.40 -2.07
N ASP A 23 -8.67 -8.21 -1.58
CA ASP A 23 -9.13 -9.46 -2.21
C ASP A 23 -10.44 -9.24 -2.98
N THR A 24 -10.76 -7.99 -3.34
CA THR A 24 -11.93 -7.69 -4.17
C THR A 24 -11.73 -8.30 -5.56
N THR A 25 -12.71 -9.07 -6.04
CA THR A 25 -12.70 -9.69 -7.38
C THR A 25 -12.41 -8.65 -8.46
N GLY A 26 -11.41 -8.91 -9.30
CA GLY A 26 -10.97 -8.00 -10.37
C GLY A 26 -10.09 -6.83 -9.91
N GLN A 27 -9.84 -6.71 -8.61
CA GLN A 27 -9.10 -5.61 -7.97
C GLN A 27 -8.05 -6.13 -6.98
N ILE A 28 -7.57 -7.37 -7.20
CA ILE A 28 -6.63 -8.05 -6.31
C ILE A 28 -5.32 -7.25 -6.19
N SER A 29 -4.93 -6.88 -4.96
CA SER A 29 -3.73 -6.10 -4.72
C SER A 29 -3.15 -6.30 -3.32
N ALA A 30 -1.86 -5.99 -3.19
CA ALA A 30 -1.16 -5.95 -1.91
C ALA A 30 -0.29 -4.69 -1.80
N GLN A 31 -0.13 -4.17 -0.58
CA GLN A 31 0.72 -3.02 -0.29
C GLN A 31 1.55 -3.29 0.97
N LEU A 32 2.86 -3.04 0.87
CA LEU A 32 3.74 -2.87 2.01
C LEU A 32 4.17 -1.40 2.08
N GLN A 33 3.91 -0.75 3.20
CA GLN A 33 4.23 0.66 3.43
C GLN A 33 5.05 0.83 4.71
N SER A 34 6.04 1.72 4.64
CA SER A 34 6.67 2.34 5.80
C SER A 34 6.35 3.83 5.83
N SER A 35 6.07 4.36 7.02
CA SER A 35 6.02 5.82 7.20
C SER A 35 7.36 6.49 6.95
N HIS A 36 8.47 5.75 7.07
CA HIS A 36 9.81 6.27 6.79
C HIS A 36 9.95 6.59 5.31
N ALA A 37 10.26 7.84 4.99
CA ALA A 37 10.36 8.36 3.63
C ALA A 37 9.13 8.07 2.75
N ALA A 38 7.94 7.92 3.35
CA ALA A 38 6.71 7.52 2.68
C ALA A 38 6.90 6.33 1.70
N SER A 39 7.73 5.37 2.08
CA SER A 39 8.20 4.30 1.19
C SER A 39 7.16 3.19 1.05
N GLN A 40 6.88 2.78 -0.18
CA GLN A 40 5.82 1.82 -0.51
C GLN A 40 6.22 0.87 -1.63
N LEU A 41 5.85 -0.40 -1.47
CA LEU A 41 5.74 -1.38 -2.55
C LEU A 41 4.26 -1.71 -2.75
N ASN A 42 3.74 -1.45 -3.94
CA ASN A 42 2.38 -1.79 -4.34
C ASN A 42 2.42 -2.89 -5.41
N LEU A 43 1.55 -3.90 -5.30
CA LEU A 43 1.50 -5.07 -6.18
C LEU A 43 0.08 -5.34 -6.66
N GLY A 44 -0.06 -5.86 -7.87
CA GLY A 44 -1.34 -6.25 -8.47
C GLY A 44 -2.04 -5.06 -9.11
N LYS A 45 -3.32 -4.86 -8.77
CA LYS A 45 -4.11 -3.72 -9.24
C LYS A 45 -3.74 -2.44 -8.51
N LEU A 46 -3.03 -1.56 -9.21
CA LEU A 46 -2.59 -0.28 -8.68
C LEU A 46 -3.75 0.71 -8.79
N SER A 47 -4.36 1.05 -7.66
CA SER A 47 -5.39 2.09 -7.57
C SER A 47 -4.83 3.33 -6.87
N HIS A 48 -5.39 4.50 -7.16
CA HIS A 48 -5.12 5.67 -6.32
C HIS A 48 -5.58 5.42 -4.88
N PRO A 49 -5.05 6.15 -3.89
CA PRO A 49 -5.57 6.11 -2.52
C PRO A 49 -7.10 6.23 -2.55
N LYS A 50 -7.79 5.15 -2.19
CA LYS A 50 -9.23 5.02 -2.25
C LYS A 50 -9.88 6.01 -1.27
N ALA A 51 -10.38 7.14 -1.78
CA ALA A 51 -11.31 7.99 -1.06
C ALA A 51 -12.74 7.39 -1.04
N GLN A 52 -13.04 6.50 -1.99
CA GLN A 52 -14.26 5.69 -2.09
C GLN A 52 -13.92 4.21 -2.37
N ALA A 53 -14.92 3.31 -2.32
CA ALA A 53 -14.73 1.86 -2.49
C ALA A 53 -14.11 1.45 -3.85
N GLU A 54 -14.32 2.27 -4.88
CA GLU A 54 -13.79 2.14 -6.23
C GLU A 54 -12.87 3.32 -6.53
N SER A 55 -11.80 3.09 -7.29
CA SER A 55 -10.80 4.10 -7.66
C SER A 55 -10.30 3.79 -9.06
N GLU A 56 -10.01 4.83 -9.84
CA GLU A 56 -9.45 4.68 -11.18
C GLU A 56 -8.13 3.91 -11.15
N ASP A 57 -8.04 2.90 -12.01
CA ASP A 57 -6.88 2.05 -12.20
C ASP A 57 -5.70 2.90 -12.70
N ARG A 58 -4.63 2.93 -11.90
CA ARG A 58 -3.36 3.58 -12.23
C ARG A 58 -2.43 2.68 -13.04
N GLY A 59 -2.76 1.38 -13.12
CA GLY A 59 -2.02 0.37 -13.85
C GLY A 59 -2.11 -1.02 -13.20
N GLU A 60 -1.35 -1.96 -13.74
CA GLU A 60 -1.18 -3.33 -13.23
C GLU A 60 0.30 -3.66 -13.11
N GLY A 61 0.67 -4.44 -12.09
CA GLY A 61 2.03 -4.94 -11.91
C GLY A 61 2.59 -4.56 -10.55
N PHE A 62 3.72 -3.85 -10.54
CA PHE A 62 4.35 -3.38 -9.32
C PHE A 62 4.73 -1.89 -9.42
N GLU A 63 4.64 -1.20 -8.30
CA GLU A 63 5.16 0.16 -8.13
C GLU A 63 6.04 0.18 -6.89
N LEU A 64 7.23 0.78 -7.03
CA LEU A 64 8.06 1.20 -5.92
C LEU A 64 8.01 2.73 -5.84
N ARG A 65 7.66 3.26 -4.67
CA ARG A 65 7.63 4.70 -4.39
C ARG A 65 8.42 4.97 -3.11
N THR A 66 9.20 6.05 -3.10
CA THR A 66 9.79 6.63 -1.88
C THR A 66 10.02 8.13 -2.09
N ASP A 67 9.98 8.90 -1.01
CA ASP A 67 10.40 10.31 -1.00
C ASP A 67 11.94 10.45 -0.82
N GLN A 68 12.66 9.32 -0.67
CA GLN A 68 14.13 9.23 -0.70
C GLN A 68 14.63 8.53 -1.99
N TRP A 69 15.87 8.06 -2.00
CA TRP A 69 16.50 7.38 -3.14
C TRP A 69 16.50 5.86 -2.96
N GLY A 70 16.37 5.14 -4.09
CA GLY A 70 16.64 3.71 -4.18
C GLY A 70 18.15 3.43 -4.28
N ALA A 71 18.53 2.18 -3.98
CA ALA A 71 19.88 1.66 -4.22
C ALA A 71 19.92 0.84 -5.51
#